data_AF-A5DRI3-F1
#
_entry.id   AF-A5DRI3-F1
#
_cell.length_a   1.000
_cell.length_b   1.000
_cell.length_c   1.000
_cell.angle_alpha   90.00
_cell.angle_beta   90.00
_cell.angle_gamma   90.00
#
_symmetry.space_group_name_H-M   'P 1'
#
loop_
_entity.id
_entity.type
_entity.pdbx_description
1 polymer ?
#
loop_
_entity_poly.entity_id
_entity_poly.type
_entity_poly.pdbx_seq_one_letter_code
_entity_poly.pdbx_strand_id
1 'polypeptide(L)'
;MGPDFLPYLPAVLPPLLTAAKVAQDLALLEEEDVEEFRNNDEWDVISISGKNIAVHMASLDSKVVALDLLRTYAVQLKGSFNPWVKEIVTDICIPALDFFMHDGVRGAAALTLAAMLRCSVYATGSESNDTLQLWRLISDKLIVVSESDPVSEILVAYYSSLVECINVLGPNSLEESQLQALASSINSNLMRIYARLKSFEKDENEYTEDVDVEDEEYSDEELLDESHSLITAIFKNAKSHFLKAFQELTPTIATFIKDENINVKSVWFVDCI
;
A
#
# COMPACT_ATOMS: atom_id res chain seq x y z
N MET A 1 13.38 15.95 -14.67
CA MET A 1 14.25 15.22 -15.62
C MET A 1 13.44 14.94 -16.88
N GLY A 2 14.03 15.00 -18.07
CA GLY A 2 13.30 14.85 -19.35
C GLY A 2 13.89 13.77 -20.25
N PRO A 3 13.43 13.66 -21.52
CA PRO A 3 13.93 12.67 -22.49
C PRO A 3 15.45 12.68 -22.68
N ASP A 4 16.11 13.81 -22.46
CA ASP A 4 17.57 13.96 -22.52
C ASP A 4 18.32 13.11 -21.49
N PHE A 5 17.63 12.59 -20.47
CA PHE A 5 18.22 11.69 -19.47
C PHE A 5 18.28 10.22 -19.92
N LEU A 6 17.52 9.83 -20.95
CA LEU A 6 17.43 8.44 -21.41
C LEU A 6 18.79 7.78 -21.74
N PRO A 7 19.76 8.48 -22.38
CA PRO A 7 21.08 7.90 -22.66
C PRO A 7 21.87 7.49 -21.42
N TYR A 8 21.54 8.02 -20.24
CA TYR A 8 22.24 7.72 -18.98
C TYR A 8 21.62 6.54 -18.21
N LEU A 9 20.38 6.15 -18.53
CA LEU A 9 19.69 5.03 -17.86
C LEU A 9 20.48 3.72 -17.84
N PRO A 10 21.16 3.29 -18.92
CA PRO A 10 21.98 2.09 -18.88
C PRO A 10 23.10 2.12 -17.84
N ALA A 11 23.57 3.30 -17.43
CA ALA A 11 24.59 3.45 -16.40
C ALA A 11 23.99 3.59 -14.99
N VAL A 12 22.82 4.25 -14.84
CA VAL A 12 22.24 4.54 -13.52
C VAL A 12 21.26 3.49 -13.01
N LEU A 13 20.57 2.76 -13.89
CA LEU A 13 19.57 1.76 -13.48
C LEU A 13 20.16 0.48 -12.90
N PRO A 14 21.24 -0.12 -13.45
CA PRO A 14 21.76 -1.38 -12.91
C PRO A 14 22.05 -1.39 -11.40
N PRO A 15 22.74 -0.37 -10.81
CA PRO A 15 22.96 -0.36 -9.36
C PRO A 15 21.65 -0.19 -8.57
N LEU A 16 20.69 0.59 -9.08
CA LEU A 16 19.38 0.75 -8.44
C LEU A 16 18.56 -0.53 -8.47
N LEU A 17 18.52 -1.22 -9.60
CA LEU A 17 17.85 -2.52 -9.71
C LEU A 17 18.50 -3.56 -8.80
N THR A 18 19.83 -3.52 -8.64
CA THR A 18 20.54 -4.39 -7.71
C THR A 18 20.11 -4.14 -6.27
N ALA A 19 20.11 -2.87 -5.83
CA ALA A 19 19.66 -2.49 -4.50
C ALA A 19 18.17 -2.82 -4.27
N ALA A 20 17.32 -2.57 -5.27
CA ALA A 20 15.89 -2.86 -5.18
C ALA A 20 15.58 -4.37 -5.16
N LYS A 21 16.46 -5.23 -5.67
CA LYS A 21 16.32 -6.70 -5.66
C LYS A 21 16.85 -7.38 -4.39
N VAL A 22 17.40 -6.62 -3.44
CA VAL A 22 17.84 -7.17 -2.16
C VAL A 22 16.67 -7.92 -1.50
N ALA A 23 16.93 -9.19 -1.14
CA ALA A 23 15.99 -10.02 -0.43
C ALA A 23 15.96 -9.64 1.06
N GLN A 24 14.89 -10.01 1.75
CA GLN A 24 14.83 -9.84 3.20
C GLN A 24 15.80 -10.83 3.86
N ASP A 25 16.91 -10.31 4.41
CA ASP A 25 17.90 -11.13 5.12
C ASP A 25 17.45 -11.33 6.57
N LEU A 26 17.11 -12.57 6.90
CA LEU A 26 16.57 -13.00 8.18
C LEU A 26 17.44 -14.09 8.77
N ALA A 27 17.92 -13.89 10.00
CA ALA A 27 18.69 -14.89 10.74
C ALA A 27 17.96 -15.30 12.02
N LEU A 28 17.77 -16.60 12.24
CA LEU A 28 17.32 -17.12 13.53
C LEU A 28 18.52 -17.14 14.49
N LEU A 29 18.39 -16.48 15.63
CA LEU A 29 19.46 -16.34 16.63
C LEU A 29 19.27 -17.33 17.78
N GLU A 30 20.39 -17.88 18.26
CA GLU A 30 20.46 -18.53 19.57
C GLU A 30 20.64 -17.46 20.68
N GLU A 31 20.36 -17.81 21.94
CA GLU A 31 20.39 -16.85 23.07
C GLU A 31 21.77 -16.17 23.24
N GLU A 32 22.85 -16.86 22.87
CA GLU A 32 24.22 -16.33 22.98
C GLU A 32 24.56 -15.29 21.92
N ASP A 33 23.91 -15.32 20.75
CA ASP A 33 24.18 -14.41 19.63
C ASP A 33 23.36 -13.12 19.71
N VAL A 34 22.27 -13.09 20.51
CA VAL A 34 21.32 -11.97 20.57
C VAL A 34 22.01 -10.64 20.87
N GLU A 35 22.91 -10.62 21.85
CA GLU A 35 23.57 -9.40 22.29
C GLU A 35 24.61 -8.92 21.26
N GLU A 36 25.19 -9.79 20.44
CA GLU A 36 26.06 -9.37 19.34
C GLU A 36 25.27 -8.57 18.29
N PHE A 37 24.13 -9.11 17.87
CA PHE A 37 23.29 -8.47 16.86
C PHE A 37 22.63 -7.19 17.37
N ARG A 38 22.19 -7.15 18.64
CA ARG A 38 21.63 -5.92 19.25
C ARG A 38 22.63 -4.77 19.34
N ASN A 39 23.92 -5.08 19.41
CA ASN A 39 24.98 -4.07 19.45
C ASN A 39 25.43 -3.63 18.04
N ASN A 40 24.87 -4.20 16.97
CA ASN A 40 25.15 -3.83 15.60
C ASN A 40 24.01 -2.98 15.03
N ASP A 41 24.30 -1.71 14.76
CA ASP A 41 23.33 -0.74 14.24
C ASP A 41 22.70 -1.11 12.87
N GLU A 42 23.27 -2.08 12.14
CA GLU A 42 22.73 -2.55 10.86
C GLU A 42 21.60 -3.56 11.00
N TRP A 43 21.43 -4.14 12.20
CA TRP A 43 20.51 -5.23 12.50
C TRP A 43 19.51 -4.85 13.58
N ASP A 44 18.28 -5.33 13.43
CA ASP A 44 17.27 -5.30 14.48
C ASP A 44 16.90 -6.72 14.90
N VAL A 45 16.63 -6.94 16.19
CA VAL A 45 16.34 -8.27 16.74
C VAL A 45 14.92 -8.32 17.29
N ILE A 46 14.06 -9.06 16.60
CA ILE A 46 12.65 -9.21 16.94
C ILE A 46 12.43 -10.56 17.62
N SER A 47 11.75 -10.56 18.77
CA SER A 47 11.40 -11.78 19.51
C SER A 47 9.95 -12.20 19.20
N ILE A 48 9.77 -13.32 18.50
CA ILE A 48 8.45 -13.86 18.14
C ILE A 48 8.29 -15.28 18.67
N SER A 49 7.28 -15.50 19.51
CA SER A 49 6.96 -16.81 20.09
C SER A 49 8.17 -17.52 20.74
N GLY A 50 9.03 -16.76 21.42
CA GLY A 50 10.22 -17.27 22.09
C GLY A 50 11.43 -17.55 21.19
N LYS A 51 11.39 -17.16 19.90
CA LYS A 51 12.54 -17.16 18.99
C LYS A 51 13.01 -15.74 18.73
N ASN A 52 14.32 -15.55 18.62
CA ASN A 52 14.91 -14.27 18.23
C ASN A 52 15.27 -14.32 16.75
N ILE A 53 14.85 -13.29 16.01
CA ILE A 53 15.08 -13.16 14.57
C ILE A 53 15.82 -11.85 14.36
N ALA A 54 17.01 -11.91 13.77
CA ALA A 54 17.74 -10.74 13.31
C ALA A 54 17.25 -10.35 11.90
N VAL A 55 17.02 -9.06 11.69
CA VAL A 55 16.61 -8.46 10.42
C VAL A 55 17.66 -7.42 10.02
N HIS A 56 18.24 -7.53 8.83
CA HIS A 56 19.24 -6.57 8.36
C HIS A 56 18.57 -5.28 7.82
N MET A 57 18.21 -4.37 8.73
CA MET A 57 17.46 -3.15 8.42
C MET A 57 18.16 -2.23 7.42
N ALA A 58 19.47 -2.01 7.53
CA ALA A 58 20.20 -1.11 6.63
C ALA A 58 20.11 -1.51 5.14
N SER A 59 19.99 -2.81 4.86
CA SER A 59 19.81 -3.33 3.49
C SER A 59 18.41 -3.02 2.94
N LEU A 60 17.40 -3.00 3.83
CA LEU A 60 16.01 -2.71 3.51
C LEU A 60 15.79 -1.20 3.34
N ASP A 61 16.42 -0.36 4.16
CA ASP A 61 16.43 1.10 3.96
C ASP A 61 17.01 1.48 2.59
N SER A 62 18.12 0.83 2.21
CA SER A 62 18.71 1.00 0.88
C SER A 62 17.77 0.60 -0.25
N LYS A 63 16.95 -0.45 -0.03
CA LYS A 63 15.91 -0.90 -0.96
C LYS A 63 14.78 0.13 -1.08
N VAL A 64 14.34 0.75 0.02
CA VAL A 64 13.34 1.83 0.02
C VAL A 64 13.82 3.00 -0.85
N VAL A 65 15.05 3.48 -0.62
CA VAL A 65 15.63 4.57 -1.40
C VAL A 65 15.71 4.21 -2.89
N ALA A 66 16.06 2.96 -3.21
CA ALA A 66 16.09 2.50 -4.60
C ALA A 66 14.69 2.49 -5.25
N LEU A 67 13.66 2.04 -4.53
CA LEU A 67 12.27 2.06 -4.98
C LEU A 67 11.79 3.51 -5.24
N ASP A 68 12.08 4.43 -4.33
CA ASP A 68 11.73 5.85 -4.48
C ASP A 68 12.40 6.50 -5.70
N LEU A 69 13.66 6.16 -5.97
CA LEU A 69 14.37 6.63 -7.16
C LEU A 69 13.80 6.02 -8.45
N LEU A 70 13.48 4.72 -8.45
CA LEU A 70 12.80 4.07 -9.57
C LEU A 70 11.44 4.71 -9.85
N ARG A 71 10.64 4.98 -8.80
CA ARG A 71 9.38 5.71 -8.90
C ARG A 71 9.60 7.09 -9.50
N THR A 72 10.60 7.83 -9.03
CA THR A 72 10.95 9.16 -9.54
C THR A 72 11.28 9.12 -11.03
N TYR A 73 12.11 8.17 -11.47
CA TYR A 73 12.42 8.01 -12.90
C TYR A 73 11.18 7.66 -13.73
N ALA A 74 10.34 6.75 -13.25
CA ALA A 74 9.08 6.41 -13.91
C ALA A 74 8.18 7.64 -14.10
N VAL A 75 7.96 8.43 -13.04
CA VAL A 75 7.13 9.64 -13.09
C VAL A 75 7.69 10.67 -14.08
N GLN A 76 9.01 10.86 -14.11
CA GLN A 76 9.66 11.87 -14.96
C GLN A 76 9.73 11.44 -16.43
N LEU A 77 9.99 10.16 -16.70
CA LEU A 77 10.24 9.64 -18.04
C LEU A 77 9.00 9.04 -18.72
N LYS A 78 7.94 8.80 -17.94
CA LYS A 78 6.63 8.33 -18.42
C LYS A 78 6.79 7.08 -19.29
N GLY A 79 6.12 7.05 -20.45
CA GLY A 79 6.17 5.91 -21.37
C GLY A 79 7.58 5.54 -21.85
N SER A 80 8.56 6.45 -21.76
CA SER A 80 9.95 6.13 -22.11
C SER A 80 10.60 5.16 -21.10
N PHE A 81 10.03 5.02 -19.90
CA PHE A 81 10.50 4.09 -18.86
C PHE A 81 9.89 2.67 -19.00
N ASN A 82 8.97 2.47 -19.96
CA ASN A 82 8.28 1.20 -20.17
C ASN A 82 9.20 -0.03 -20.35
N PRO A 83 10.41 0.06 -20.95
CA PRO A 83 11.29 -1.10 -21.10
C PRO A 83 11.66 -1.81 -19.79
N TRP A 84 11.64 -1.10 -18.65
CA TRP A 84 11.99 -1.65 -17.32
C TRP A 84 10.78 -1.99 -16.46
N VAL A 85 9.58 -1.57 -16.86
CA VAL A 85 8.35 -1.70 -16.05
C VAL A 85 8.07 -3.15 -15.66
N LYS A 86 8.17 -4.09 -16.61
CA LYS A 86 7.84 -5.49 -16.34
C LYS A 86 8.72 -6.09 -15.25
N GLU A 87 10.04 -5.94 -15.37
CA GLU A 87 11.02 -6.43 -14.39
C GLU A 87 10.79 -5.80 -13.01
N ILE A 88 10.57 -4.49 -12.96
CA ILE A 88 10.36 -3.78 -11.68
C ILE A 88 9.06 -4.25 -11.01
N VAL A 89 7.99 -4.46 -11.77
CA VAL A 89 6.74 -4.96 -11.19
C VAL A 89 6.90 -6.40 -10.71
N THR A 90 7.36 -7.32 -11.56
CA THR A 90 7.32 -8.76 -11.25
C THR A 90 8.40 -9.20 -10.28
N ASP A 91 9.62 -8.66 -10.42
CA ASP A 91 10.79 -9.20 -9.73
C ASP A 91 11.13 -8.39 -8.48
N ILE A 92 10.58 -7.18 -8.34
CA ILE A 92 10.91 -6.24 -7.26
C ILE A 92 9.66 -5.89 -6.44
N CYS A 93 8.70 -5.18 -7.02
CA CYS A 93 7.64 -4.56 -6.23
C CYS A 93 6.60 -5.56 -5.72
N ILE A 94 6.20 -6.54 -6.53
CA ILE A 94 5.21 -7.55 -6.10
C ILE A 94 5.75 -8.40 -4.94
N PRO A 95 6.98 -8.94 -5.00
CA PRO A 95 7.59 -9.60 -3.83
C PRO A 95 7.83 -8.67 -2.65
N ALA A 96 8.16 -7.39 -2.88
CA ALA A 96 8.42 -6.43 -1.82
C ALA A 96 7.20 -6.14 -0.92
N LEU A 97 5.97 -6.34 -1.44
CA LEU A 97 4.75 -6.27 -0.62
C LEU A 97 4.66 -7.38 0.45
N ASP A 98 5.44 -8.46 0.32
CA ASP A 98 5.51 -9.54 1.32
C ASP A 98 6.57 -9.27 2.42
N PHE A 99 7.23 -8.11 2.44
CA PHE A 99 8.28 -7.78 3.43
C PHE A 99 7.64 -7.32 4.76
N PHE A 100 6.97 -8.25 5.45
CA PHE A 100 6.16 -7.97 6.64
C PHE A 100 6.94 -7.45 7.86
N MET A 101 8.28 -7.48 7.85
CA MET A 101 9.11 -6.88 8.91
C MET A 101 9.60 -5.46 8.56
N HIS A 102 9.20 -4.89 7.41
CA HIS A 102 9.65 -3.56 7.02
C HIS A 102 8.60 -2.79 6.22
N ASP A 103 7.90 -1.93 6.93
CA ASP A 103 6.78 -1.09 6.51
C ASP A 103 7.18 -0.19 5.33
N GLY A 104 8.34 0.49 5.46
CA GLY A 104 8.86 1.36 4.39
C GLY A 104 9.06 0.65 3.04
N VAL A 105 9.47 -0.62 3.02
CA VAL A 105 9.63 -1.39 1.78
C VAL A 105 8.27 -1.66 1.14
N ARG A 106 7.28 -2.05 1.96
CA ARG A 106 5.91 -2.33 1.51
C ARG A 106 5.24 -1.08 0.95
N GLY A 107 5.30 0.04 1.67
CA GLY A 107 4.76 1.32 1.24
C GLY A 107 5.42 1.84 -0.05
N ALA A 108 6.76 1.86 -0.11
CA ALA A 108 7.49 2.31 -1.29
C ALA A 108 7.22 1.41 -2.51
N ALA A 109 7.08 0.09 -2.31
CA ALA A 109 6.76 -0.84 -3.38
C ALA A 109 5.37 -0.57 -3.97
N ALA A 110 4.35 -0.38 -3.12
CA ALA A 110 2.98 -0.08 -3.57
C ALA A 110 2.94 1.18 -4.45
N LEU A 111 3.51 2.28 -3.95
CA LEU A 111 3.56 3.56 -4.68
C LEU A 111 4.36 3.44 -6.00
N THR A 112 5.38 2.57 -6.01
CA THR A 112 6.14 2.29 -7.23
C THR A 112 5.30 1.52 -8.26
N LEU A 113 4.47 0.56 -7.85
CA LEU A 113 3.55 -0.15 -8.75
C LEU A 113 2.62 0.81 -9.51
N ALA A 114 2.07 1.81 -8.82
CA ALA A 114 1.22 2.82 -9.45
C ALA A 114 1.98 3.60 -10.54
N ALA A 115 3.21 4.05 -10.25
CA ALA A 115 4.05 4.72 -11.24
C ALA A 115 4.41 3.82 -12.44
N MET A 116 4.67 2.54 -12.20
CA MET A 116 4.95 1.57 -13.26
C MET A 116 3.75 1.35 -14.19
N LEU A 117 2.54 1.20 -13.63
CA LEU A 117 1.33 1.09 -14.44
C LEU A 117 1.11 2.34 -15.29
N ARG A 118 1.31 3.53 -14.72
CA ARG A 118 1.22 4.80 -15.46
C ARG A 118 2.19 4.85 -16.63
N CYS A 119 3.41 4.34 -16.46
CA CYS A 119 4.36 4.22 -17.57
C CYS A 119 3.84 3.30 -18.69
N SER A 120 3.25 2.15 -18.34
CA SER A 120 2.61 1.26 -19.31
C SER A 120 1.46 1.94 -20.05
N VAL A 121 0.60 2.67 -19.33
CA VAL A 121 -0.51 3.45 -19.92
C VAL A 121 0.01 4.50 -20.90
N TYR A 122 1.05 5.26 -20.53
CA TYR A 122 1.66 6.26 -21.41
C TYR A 122 2.28 5.64 -22.68
N ALA A 123 2.84 4.43 -22.58
CA ALA A 123 3.53 3.78 -23.69
C ALA A 123 2.59 3.01 -24.62
N THR A 124 1.56 2.38 -24.06
CA THR A 124 0.76 1.37 -24.79
C THR A 124 -0.74 1.68 -24.79
N GLY A 125 -1.21 2.57 -23.93
CA GLY A 125 -2.63 2.92 -23.76
C GLY A 125 -3.26 2.28 -22.51
N SER A 126 -4.36 2.90 -22.06
CA SER A 126 -5.10 2.55 -20.83
C SER A 126 -5.92 1.26 -20.93
N GLU A 127 -6.14 0.76 -22.15
CA GLU A 127 -6.92 -0.45 -22.45
C GLU A 127 -6.08 -1.47 -23.24
N SER A 128 -4.77 -1.28 -23.31
CA SER A 128 -3.87 -2.21 -24.01
C SER A 128 -3.80 -3.55 -23.25
N ASN A 129 -3.59 -4.65 -23.98
CA ASN A 129 -3.41 -5.96 -23.36
C ASN A 129 -2.22 -5.97 -22.37
N ASP A 130 -1.13 -5.27 -22.70
CA ASP A 130 0.06 -5.21 -21.85
C ASP A 130 -0.23 -4.49 -20.53
N THR A 131 -0.91 -3.33 -20.61
CA THR A 131 -1.35 -2.57 -19.42
C THR A 131 -2.33 -3.36 -18.58
N LEU A 132 -3.32 -4.02 -19.20
CA LEU A 132 -4.34 -4.78 -18.47
C LEU A 132 -3.78 -6.06 -17.81
N GLN A 133 -2.79 -6.71 -18.43
CA GLN A 133 -2.08 -7.83 -17.80
C GLN A 133 -1.26 -7.37 -16.60
N LEU A 134 -0.57 -6.23 -16.72
CA LEU A 134 0.16 -5.64 -15.61
C LEU A 134 -0.78 -5.23 -14.48
N TRP A 135 -1.90 -4.58 -14.83
CA TRP A 135 -2.90 -4.15 -13.88
C TRP A 135 -3.46 -5.31 -13.06
N ARG A 136 -3.88 -6.41 -13.71
CA ARG A 136 -4.40 -7.60 -13.01
C ARG A 136 -3.43 -8.08 -11.92
N LEU A 137 -2.14 -8.15 -12.26
CA LEU A 137 -1.11 -8.63 -11.34
C LEU A 137 -0.92 -7.66 -10.15
N ILE A 138 -0.97 -6.36 -10.41
CA ILE A 138 -0.90 -5.30 -9.39
C ILE A 138 -2.15 -5.31 -8.49
N SER A 139 -3.34 -5.28 -9.08
CA SER A 139 -4.61 -5.22 -8.36
C SER A 139 -4.81 -6.45 -7.50
N ASP A 140 -4.57 -7.66 -8.03
CA ASP A 140 -4.72 -8.90 -7.28
C ASP A 140 -3.80 -8.92 -6.06
N LYS A 141 -2.54 -8.49 -6.22
CA LYS A 141 -1.60 -8.45 -5.10
C LYS A 141 -1.98 -7.42 -4.06
N LEU A 142 -2.31 -6.19 -4.47
CA LEU A 142 -2.69 -5.11 -3.55
C LEU A 142 -3.96 -5.44 -2.76
N ILE A 143 -4.97 -6.05 -3.40
CA ILE A 143 -6.20 -6.52 -2.74
C ILE A 143 -5.89 -7.55 -1.65
N VAL A 144 -5.01 -8.51 -1.94
CA VAL A 144 -4.65 -9.56 -0.98
C VAL A 144 -3.93 -8.96 0.24
N VAL A 145 -2.93 -8.10 0.02
CA VAL A 145 -2.18 -7.54 1.15
C VAL A 145 -3.00 -6.55 1.97
N SER A 146 -3.93 -5.81 1.34
CA SER A 146 -4.79 -4.86 2.07
C SER A 146 -5.81 -5.53 2.99
N GLU A 147 -6.10 -6.81 2.82
CA GLU A 147 -7.00 -7.55 3.72
C GLU A 147 -6.31 -7.89 5.07
N SER A 148 -5.00 -8.15 5.04
CA SER A 148 -4.25 -8.69 6.18
C SER A 148 -3.31 -7.70 6.86
N ASP A 149 -2.92 -6.61 6.19
CA ASP A 149 -1.97 -5.64 6.77
C ASP A 149 -2.58 -4.97 8.03
N PRO A 150 -1.88 -5.00 9.18
CA PRO A 150 -2.41 -4.40 10.41
C PRO A 150 -2.14 -2.89 10.49
N VAL A 151 -1.23 -2.35 9.67
CA VAL A 151 -0.73 -0.98 9.81
C VAL A 151 -1.52 -0.01 8.93
N SER A 152 -2.19 0.96 9.55
CA SER A 152 -3.07 1.91 8.85
C SER A 152 -2.32 2.75 7.80
N GLU A 153 -1.12 3.25 8.12
CA GLU A 153 -0.28 4.01 7.17
C GLU A 153 0.07 3.20 5.91
N ILE A 154 0.29 1.90 6.05
CA ILE A 154 0.59 1.02 4.93
C ILE A 154 -0.65 0.73 4.09
N LEU A 155 -1.82 0.59 4.72
CA LEU A 155 -3.10 0.49 4.02
C LEU A 155 -3.41 1.76 3.21
N VAL A 156 -3.07 2.96 3.74
CA VAL A 156 -3.16 4.22 2.98
C VAL A 156 -2.33 4.12 1.71
N ALA A 157 -1.05 3.73 1.81
CA ALA A 157 -0.19 3.58 0.63
C ALA A 157 -0.76 2.59 -0.42
N TYR A 158 -1.36 1.47 0.01
CA TYR A 158 -2.01 0.52 -0.89
C TYR A 158 -3.22 1.11 -1.58
N TYR A 159 -4.09 1.79 -0.84
CA TYR A 159 -5.31 2.39 -1.37
C TYR A 159 -5.00 3.57 -2.29
N SER A 160 -4.05 4.45 -1.94
CA SER A 160 -3.60 5.52 -2.84
C SER A 160 -3.05 4.94 -4.15
N SER A 161 -2.30 3.83 -4.07
CA SER A 161 -1.78 3.14 -5.26
C SER A 161 -2.89 2.57 -6.14
N LEU A 162 -3.91 1.95 -5.54
CA LEU A 162 -5.11 1.46 -6.24
C LEU A 162 -5.88 2.61 -6.89
N VAL A 163 -6.11 3.71 -6.16
CA VAL A 163 -6.77 4.93 -6.65
C VAL A 163 -6.04 5.50 -7.86
N GLU A 164 -4.72 5.68 -7.76
CA GLU A 164 -3.90 6.16 -8.87
C GLU A 164 -4.00 5.26 -10.10
N CYS A 165 -3.94 3.94 -9.91
CA CYS A 165 -4.05 2.97 -10.99
C CYS A 165 -5.42 3.02 -11.67
N ILE A 166 -6.50 2.95 -10.89
CA ILE A 166 -7.88 2.92 -11.41
C ILE A 166 -8.19 4.19 -12.20
N ASN A 167 -7.69 5.34 -11.76
CA ASN A 167 -7.96 6.64 -12.39
C ASN A 167 -7.25 6.83 -13.75
N VAL A 168 -6.22 6.04 -14.07
CA VAL A 168 -5.51 6.12 -15.36
C VAL A 168 -5.91 5.02 -16.35
N LEU A 169 -6.72 4.05 -15.91
CA LEU A 169 -7.20 2.96 -16.73
C LEU A 169 -8.52 3.30 -17.45
N GLY A 170 -8.81 2.55 -18.50
CA GLY A 170 -10.11 2.62 -19.17
C GLY A 170 -11.27 2.14 -18.27
N PRO A 171 -12.52 2.38 -18.68
CA PRO A 171 -13.70 1.98 -17.91
C PRO A 171 -13.78 0.46 -17.73
N ASN A 172 -14.34 0.03 -16.59
CA ASN A 172 -14.49 -1.38 -16.21
C ASN A 172 -13.17 -2.16 -16.23
N SER A 173 -12.10 -1.58 -15.67
CA SER A 173 -10.78 -2.23 -15.60
C SER A 173 -10.66 -3.28 -14.48
N LEU A 174 -11.68 -3.40 -13.63
CA LEU A 174 -11.76 -4.38 -12.54
C LEU A 174 -12.80 -5.46 -12.85
N GLU A 175 -12.45 -6.72 -12.58
CA GLU A 175 -13.34 -7.87 -12.71
C GLU A 175 -14.33 -7.96 -11.53
N GLU A 176 -15.47 -8.65 -11.69
CA GLU A 176 -16.49 -8.76 -10.63
C GLU A 176 -15.93 -9.37 -9.34
N SER A 177 -15.02 -10.34 -9.45
CA SER A 177 -14.31 -10.92 -8.31
C SER A 177 -13.42 -9.91 -7.58
N GLN A 178 -12.71 -9.05 -8.32
CA GLN A 178 -11.85 -8.02 -7.76
C GLN A 178 -12.68 -6.91 -7.10
N LEU A 179 -13.80 -6.50 -7.71
CA LEU A 179 -14.75 -5.55 -7.11
C LEU A 179 -15.31 -6.07 -5.78
N GLN A 180 -15.66 -7.36 -5.73
CA GLN A 180 -16.16 -8.00 -4.51
C GLN A 180 -15.06 -8.08 -3.44
N ALA A 181 -13.85 -8.50 -3.80
CA ALA A 181 -12.74 -8.60 -2.85
C ALA A 181 -12.31 -7.22 -2.30
N LEU A 182 -12.29 -6.18 -3.14
CA LEU A 182 -12.06 -4.80 -2.70
C LEU A 182 -13.13 -4.34 -1.70
N ALA A 183 -14.41 -4.59 -1.98
CA ALA A 183 -15.48 -4.22 -1.07
C ALA A 183 -15.33 -4.92 0.29
N SER A 184 -15.02 -6.23 0.30
CA SER A 184 -14.81 -6.98 1.54
C SER A 184 -13.57 -6.51 2.31
N SER A 185 -12.45 -6.22 1.62
CA SER A 185 -11.23 -5.68 2.24
C SER A 185 -11.48 -4.30 2.85
N ILE A 186 -12.09 -3.38 2.11
CA ILE A 186 -12.47 -2.04 2.61
C ILE A 186 -13.40 -2.19 3.82
N ASN A 187 -14.42 -3.04 3.74
CA ASN A 187 -15.37 -3.23 4.83
C ASN A 187 -14.68 -3.73 6.11
N SER A 188 -13.75 -4.67 5.95
CA SER A 188 -13.00 -5.24 7.07
C SER A 188 -12.11 -4.19 7.73
N ASN A 189 -11.43 -3.35 6.96
CA ASN A 189 -10.60 -2.28 7.48
C ASN A 189 -11.44 -1.18 8.15
N LEU A 190 -12.59 -0.79 7.57
CA LEU A 190 -13.53 0.12 8.22
C LEU A 190 -14.03 -0.41 9.57
N MET A 191 -14.34 -1.70 9.66
CA MET A 191 -14.74 -2.31 10.94
C MET A 191 -13.61 -2.32 11.97
N ARG A 192 -12.35 -2.51 11.55
CA ARG A 192 -11.17 -2.43 12.43
C ARG A 192 -10.98 -1.02 12.99
N ILE A 193 -11.04 0.00 12.13
CA ILE A 193 -10.98 1.42 12.54
C ILE A 193 -12.09 1.72 13.54
N TYR A 194 -13.34 1.35 13.22
CA TYR A 194 -14.47 1.58 14.11
C TYR A 194 -14.27 0.93 15.49
N ALA A 195 -13.74 -0.30 15.53
CA ALA A 195 -13.46 -1.00 16.77
C ALA A 195 -12.40 -0.28 17.63
N ARG A 196 -11.34 0.26 16.99
CA ARG A 196 -10.29 1.05 17.67
C ARG A 196 -10.79 2.38 18.21
N LEU A 197 -11.56 3.13 17.40
CA LEU A 197 -12.18 4.39 17.86
C LEU A 197 -13.08 4.15 19.09
N LYS A 198 -13.82 3.02 19.12
CA LYS A 198 -14.63 2.63 20.28
C LYS A 198 -13.85 2.13 21.49
N SER A 199 -12.60 1.69 21.34
CA SER A 199 -11.74 1.45 22.51
C SER A 199 -11.26 2.77 23.10
N PHE A 200 -10.82 3.73 22.28
CA PHE A 200 -10.35 5.02 22.78
C PHE A 200 -11.43 5.81 23.52
N GLU A 201 -12.67 5.82 23.02
CA GLU A 201 -13.81 6.43 23.75
C GLU A 201 -14.04 5.83 25.16
N LYS A 202 -13.69 4.56 25.36
CA LYS A 202 -13.79 3.93 26.69
C LYS A 202 -12.64 4.35 27.58
N ASP A 203 -11.43 4.39 27.02
CA ASP A 203 -10.18 4.67 27.72
C ASP A 203 -10.03 6.16 28.09
N GLU A 204 -10.59 7.09 27.30
CA GLU A 204 -10.69 8.53 27.65
C GLU A 204 -11.45 8.76 28.98
N ASN A 205 -12.37 7.86 29.36
CA ASN A 205 -13.03 7.92 30.66
C ASN A 205 -12.09 7.59 31.83
N GLU A 206 -10.88 7.09 31.56
CA GLU A 206 -9.85 6.70 32.54
C GLU A 206 -8.65 7.68 32.61
N TYR A 207 -8.67 8.80 31.86
CA TYR A 207 -7.67 9.90 31.88
C TYR A 207 -6.21 9.47 31.63
N THR A 208 -5.88 9.09 30.40
CA THR A 208 -4.50 9.01 29.90
C THR A 208 -4.42 9.59 28.49
N GLU A 209 -3.82 10.78 28.34
CA GLU A 209 -3.38 11.32 27.05
C GLU A 209 -2.01 10.69 26.73
N ASP A 210 -2.01 9.59 25.96
CA ASP A 210 -0.80 8.93 25.50
C ASP A 210 -0.53 9.32 24.03
N VAL A 211 0.70 9.76 23.72
CA VAL A 211 1.11 10.23 22.38
C VAL A 211 0.89 9.17 21.29
N ASP A 212 1.06 7.89 21.63
CA ASP A 212 0.86 6.78 20.70
C ASP A 212 -0.61 6.67 20.23
N VAL A 213 -1.58 7.12 21.03
CA VAL A 213 -3.01 7.12 20.66
C VAL A 213 -3.32 8.20 19.64
N GLU A 214 -2.73 9.40 19.78
CA GLU A 214 -2.92 10.51 18.83
C GLU A 214 -2.39 10.15 17.43
N ASP A 215 -1.21 9.53 17.36
CA ASP A 215 -0.61 9.09 16.09
C ASP A 215 -1.45 7.98 15.43
N GLU A 216 -1.98 7.04 16.21
CA GLU A 216 -2.90 6.00 15.71
C GLU A 216 -4.21 6.58 15.19
N GLU A 217 -4.84 7.52 15.91
CA GLU A 217 -6.06 8.20 15.48
C GLU A 217 -5.87 8.97 14.17
N TYR A 218 -4.75 9.68 14.03
CA TYR A 218 -4.41 10.41 12.81
C TYR A 218 -4.26 9.44 11.61
N SER A 219 -3.57 8.32 11.81
CA SER A 219 -3.39 7.32 10.75
C SER A 219 -4.72 6.67 10.32
N ASP A 220 -5.66 6.52 11.26
CA ASP A 220 -6.99 5.98 10.99
C ASP A 220 -7.88 6.99 10.25
N GLU A 221 -7.76 8.29 10.55
CA GLU A 221 -8.41 9.36 9.77
C GLU A 221 -7.92 9.34 8.32
N GLU A 222 -6.60 9.32 8.09
CA GLU A 222 -6.04 9.23 6.72
C GLU A 222 -6.53 7.98 5.98
N LEU A 223 -6.64 6.85 6.67
CA LEU A 223 -7.14 5.61 6.08
C LEU A 223 -8.64 5.68 5.73
N LEU A 224 -9.46 6.38 6.53
CA LEU A 224 -10.86 6.63 6.19
C LEU A 224 -10.98 7.47 4.91
N ASP A 225 -10.16 8.51 4.79
CA ASP A 225 -10.13 9.43 3.64
C ASP A 225 -9.73 8.70 2.35
N GLU A 226 -8.70 7.85 2.46
CA GLU A 226 -8.22 7.07 1.34
C GLU A 226 -9.20 5.94 0.98
N SER A 227 -9.90 5.36 1.97
CA SER A 227 -11.00 4.41 1.73
C SER A 227 -12.13 5.05 0.92
N HIS A 228 -12.51 6.29 1.25
CA HIS A 228 -13.49 7.07 0.49
C HIS A 228 -12.98 7.35 -0.94
N SER A 229 -11.71 7.73 -1.08
CA SER A 229 -11.09 7.98 -2.39
C SER A 229 -11.08 6.73 -3.26
N LEU A 230 -10.81 5.56 -2.69
CA LEU A 230 -10.86 4.26 -3.36
C LEU A 230 -12.28 3.89 -3.80
N ILE A 231 -13.28 3.97 -2.91
CA ILE A 231 -14.69 3.76 -3.25
C ILE A 231 -15.10 4.66 -4.42
N THR A 232 -14.73 5.95 -4.35
CA THR A 232 -15.02 6.93 -5.40
C THR A 232 -14.36 6.58 -6.73
N ALA A 233 -13.08 6.18 -6.72
CA ALA A 233 -12.36 5.76 -7.92
C ALA A 233 -13.01 4.53 -8.56
N ILE A 234 -13.40 3.54 -7.75
CA ILE A 234 -14.08 2.32 -8.22
C ILE A 234 -15.44 2.69 -8.85
N PHE A 235 -16.25 3.54 -8.21
CA PHE A 235 -17.52 4.00 -8.79
C PHE A 235 -17.32 4.76 -10.09
N LYS A 236 -16.31 5.64 -10.16
CA LYS A 236 -16.01 6.38 -11.39
C LYS A 236 -15.67 5.44 -12.54
N ASN A 237 -14.93 4.36 -12.28
CA ASN A 237 -14.46 3.41 -13.29
C ASN A 237 -15.51 2.34 -13.68
N ALA A 238 -16.11 1.67 -12.69
CA ALA A 238 -17.02 0.54 -12.89
C ALA A 238 -18.51 0.92 -12.96
N LYS A 239 -18.85 2.16 -12.54
CA LYS A 239 -20.24 2.66 -12.51
C LYS A 239 -21.17 1.69 -11.78
N SER A 240 -22.29 1.32 -12.40
CA SER A 240 -23.29 0.43 -11.84
C SER A 240 -22.79 -0.99 -11.55
N HIS A 241 -21.68 -1.43 -12.15
CA HIS A 241 -21.13 -2.76 -11.90
C HIS A 241 -20.62 -2.93 -10.47
N PHE A 242 -20.25 -1.83 -9.79
CA PHE A 242 -19.81 -1.89 -8.40
C PHE A 242 -20.97 -2.01 -7.39
N LEU A 243 -22.21 -1.69 -7.78
CA LEU A 243 -23.35 -1.60 -6.84
C LEU A 243 -23.56 -2.86 -6.02
N LYS A 244 -23.41 -4.04 -6.62
CA LYS A 244 -23.61 -5.32 -5.93
C LYS A 244 -22.57 -5.53 -4.83
N ALA A 245 -21.30 -5.26 -5.11
CA ALA A 245 -20.23 -5.37 -4.13
C ALA A 245 -20.36 -4.28 -3.05
N PHE A 246 -20.70 -3.05 -3.45
CA PHE A 246 -20.87 -1.92 -2.54
C PHE A 246 -21.97 -2.12 -1.48
N GLN A 247 -22.99 -2.93 -1.76
CA GLN A 247 -24.04 -3.25 -0.78
C GLN A 247 -23.49 -3.85 0.53
N GLU A 248 -22.34 -4.54 0.47
CA GLU A 248 -21.68 -5.09 1.66
C GLU A 248 -21.15 -4.01 2.61
N LEU A 249 -20.73 -2.87 2.08
CA LEU A 249 -20.21 -1.73 2.86
C LEU A 249 -21.34 -0.95 3.56
N THR A 250 -22.57 -1.05 3.03
CA THR A 250 -23.70 -0.21 3.46
C THR A 250 -24.02 -0.31 4.96
N PRO A 251 -24.06 -1.51 5.60
CA PRO A 251 -24.30 -1.62 7.03
C PRO A 251 -23.21 -0.95 7.87
N THR A 252 -21.94 -1.11 7.48
CA THR A 252 -20.79 -0.51 8.18
C THR A 252 -20.83 1.00 8.04
N ILE A 253 -20.98 1.52 6.82
CA ILE A 253 -21.17 2.96 6.54
C ILE A 253 -22.32 3.52 7.38
N ALA A 254 -23.47 2.82 7.44
CA ALA A 254 -24.62 3.27 8.22
C ALA A 254 -24.35 3.31 9.74
N THR A 255 -23.46 2.44 10.25
CA THR A 255 -23.02 2.48 11.66
C THR A 255 -22.24 3.75 11.94
N PHE A 256 -21.24 4.08 11.11
CA PHE A 256 -20.47 5.31 11.26
C PHE A 256 -21.36 6.57 11.18
N ILE A 257 -22.30 6.65 10.23
CA ILE A 257 -23.22 7.81 10.10
C ILE A 257 -24.08 8.02 11.36
N LYS A 258 -24.54 6.94 11.96
CA LYS A 258 -25.46 6.97 13.11
C LYS A 258 -24.73 7.23 14.43
N ASP A 259 -23.44 6.99 14.48
CA ASP A 259 -22.65 7.19 15.68
C ASP A 259 -22.66 8.67 16.06
N GLU A 260 -22.95 9.03 17.30
CA GLU A 260 -23.11 10.44 17.70
C GLU A 260 -21.77 11.17 17.93
N ASN A 261 -20.67 10.43 18.09
CA ASN A 261 -19.34 11.00 18.29
C ASN A 261 -18.87 11.71 17.02
N ILE A 262 -18.49 12.98 17.13
CA ILE A 262 -18.03 13.79 15.99
C ILE A 262 -16.72 13.28 15.38
N ASN A 263 -15.86 12.65 16.19
CA ASN A 263 -14.61 12.04 15.75
C ASN A 263 -14.86 10.77 14.91
N VAL A 264 -16.02 10.12 15.12
CA VAL A 264 -16.49 8.97 14.32
C VAL A 264 -17.36 9.43 13.14
N LYS A 265 -18.11 10.54 13.31
CA LYS A 265 -18.81 11.27 12.24
C LYS A 265 -17.83 12.09 11.44
N SER A 266 -16.89 11.40 10.83
CA SER A 266 -16.06 11.98 9.83
C SER A 266 -16.98 12.39 8.65
N VAL A 267 -16.79 13.60 8.10
CA VAL A 267 -17.69 14.31 7.16
C VAL A 267 -18.02 13.49 5.88
N TRP A 268 -17.28 12.41 5.65
CA TRP A 268 -17.17 11.58 4.45
C TRP A 268 -18.41 10.77 4.07
N PHE A 269 -19.18 10.26 5.03
CA PHE A 269 -20.21 9.27 4.69
C PHE A 269 -21.44 9.86 3.98
N VAL A 270 -21.62 11.19 4.04
CA VAL A 270 -22.68 11.89 3.31
C VAL A 270 -22.34 12.01 1.82
N ASP A 271 -21.05 12.07 1.45
CA ASP A 271 -20.59 12.17 0.05
C ASP A 271 -20.50 10.80 -0.65
N CYS A 272 -20.50 9.70 0.11
CA CYS A 272 -20.55 8.32 -0.40
C CYS A 272 -21.93 7.89 -0.94
N ILE A 273 -23.02 8.62 -0.64
CA ILE A 273 -24.41 8.30 -0.98
C ILE A 273 -24.88 9.13 -2.18
#